data_AF-A0A0B3Y7D7-F1
#
_entry.id   AF-A0A0B3Y7D7-F1
#
_cell.length_a   1.000
_cell.length_b   1.000
_cell.length_c   1.000
_cell.angle_alpha   90.00
_cell.angle_beta   90.00
_cell.angle_gamma   90.00
#
_symmetry.space_group_name_H-M   'P 1'
#
loop_
_entity.id
_entity.type
_entity.pdbx_description
1 polymer ?
#
loop_
_entity_poly.entity_id
_entity_poly.type
_entity_poly.pdbx_seq_one_letter_code
_entity_poly.pdbx_strand_id
1 'polypeptide(L)'
;MFRFFIIAAEIIVLVIVLRSPFVQYLFEDIQNSLSEWLVSVATLPERKELQSLQDRINIQLSPLKPYQQNYVKQITADSASVKRFHHTYCENDDINPNFTGTKRVQLCLIIKQSSVMQVAKRD
;
A
#
# COMPACT_ATOMS: atom_id res chain seq x y z
N MET A 1 -16.77 -50.34 -3.71
CA MET A 1 -16.03 -50.47 -2.43
C MET A 1 -14.53 -50.29 -2.61
N PHE A 2 -13.84 -51.03 -3.48
CA PHE A 2 -12.38 -50.94 -3.66
C PHE A 2 -11.84 -49.53 -4.01
N ARG A 3 -12.54 -48.78 -4.87
CA ARG A 3 -12.17 -47.39 -5.21
C ARG A 3 -12.20 -46.44 -4.01
N PHE A 4 -13.11 -46.65 -3.06
CA PHE A 4 -13.19 -45.85 -1.84
C PHE A 4 -12.00 -46.13 -0.91
N PHE A 5 -11.58 -47.39 -0.78
CA PHE A 5 -10.40 -47.76 -0.01
C PHE A 5 -9.11 -47.18 -0.59
N ILE A 6 -8.98 -47.16 -1.93
CA ILE A 6 -7.83 -46.54 -2.60
C ILE A 6 -7.79 -45.03 -2.32
N ILE A 7 -8.92 -44.34 -2.50
CA ILE A 7 -9.01 -42.90 -2.24
C ILE A 7 -8.72 -42.59 -0.76
N ALA A 8 -9.26 -43.38 0.17
CA ALA A 8 -9.01 -43.20 1.60
C ALA A 8 -7.53 -43.43 1.96
N ALA A 9 -6.91 -44.48 1.40
CA ALA A 9 -5.50 -44.76 1.61
C ALA A 9 -4.59 -43.64 1.07
N GLU A 10 -4.90 -43.11 -0.11
CA GLU A 10 -4.18 -42.00 -0.71
C GLU A 10 -4.25 -40.73 0.15
N ILE A 11 -5.45 -40.39 0.65
CA ILE A 11 -5.63 -39.26 1.58
C ILE A 11 -4.82 -39.47 2.86
N ILE A 12 -4.82 -40.69 3.42
CA ILE A 12 -4.07 -41.00 4.65
C ILE A 12 -2.56 -40.83 4.42
N VAL A 13 -2.02 -41.36 3.32
CA VAL A 13 -0.61 -41.21 2.96
C VAL A 13 -0.25 -39.73 2.80
N LEU A 14 -1.11 -38.97 2.13
CA LEU A 14 -0.91 -37.54 1.90
C LEU A 14 -0.89 -36.76 3.24
N VAL A 15 -1.79 -37.08 4.17
CA VAL A 15 -1.82 -36.49 5.52
C VAL A 15 -0.56 -36.84 6.32
N ILE A 16 -0.07 -38.08 6.24
CA ILE A 16 1.16 -38.52 6.93
C ILE A 16 2.38 -37.75 6.41
N VAL A 17 2.49 -37.61 5.08
CA VAL A 17 3.59 -36.85 4.46
C VAL A 17 3.53 -35.37 4.87
N LEU A 18 2.34 -34.75 4.85
CA LEU A 18 2.15 -33.36 5.27
C LEU A 18 2.43 -33.12 6.76
N ARG A 19 2.17 -34.10 7.62
CA ARG A 19 2.43 -34.05 9.06
C ARG A 19 3.87 -34.46 9.43
N SER A 20 4.68 -34.82 8.44
CA SER A 20 6.06 -35.25 8.71
C SER A 20 6.92 -34.08 9.22
N PRO A 21 7.88 -34.35 10.12
CA PRO A 21 8.76 -33.32 10.67
C PRO A 21 9.62 -32.64 9.58
N PHE A 22 9.89 -33.34 8.47
CA PHE A 22 10.59 -32.80 7.31
C PHE A 22 9.82 -31.67 6.62
N VAL A 23 8.51 -31.89 6.40
CA VAL A 23 7.63 -30.91 5.76
C VAL A 23 7.37 -29.72 6.70
N GLN A 24 7.25 -29.98 8.00
CA GLN A 24 7.10 -28.92 9.01
C GLN A 24 8.33 -28.01 9.08
N TYR A 25 9.54 -28.59 9.04
CA TYR A 25 10.80 -27.84 8.99
C TYR A 25 10.92 -26.98 7.72
N LEU A 26 10.57 -27.52 6.55
CA LEU A 26 10.51 -26.74 5.31
C LEU A 26 9.49 -25.60 5.37
N PHE A 27 8.35 -25.80 6.05
CA PHE A 27 7.32 -24.77 6.18
C PHE A 27 7.59 -23.73 7.27
N GLU A 28 8.54 -23.96 8.18
CA GLU A 28 8.91 -23.00 9.22
C GLU A 28 9.56 -21.75 8.60
N ASP A 29 10.45 -21.94 7.63
CA ASP A 29 11.09 -20.84 6.88
C ASP A 29 10.13 -20.16 5.88
N ILE A 30 9.17 -20.93 5.35
CA ILE A 30 8.17 -20.42 4.40
C ILE A 30 7.16 -19.50 5.11
N GLN A 31 6.80 -19.74 6.36
CA GLN A 31 5.82 -18.93 7.09
C GLN A 31 6.25 -17.45 7.23
N ASN A 32 7.53 -17.20 7.51
CA ASN A 32 8.07 -15.84 7.59
C ASN A 32 8.06 -15.17 6.21
N SER A 33 8.48 -15.90 5.17
CA SER A 33 8.50 -15.42 3.79
C SER A 33 7.11 -15.13 3.24
N LEU A 34 6.12 -15.96 3.58
CA LEU A 34 4.71 -15.76 3.19
C LEU A 34 4.10 -14.54 3.87
N SER A 35 4.41 -14.31 5.15
CA SER A 35 3.89 -13.16 5.88
C SER A 35 4.41 -11.85 5.30
N GLU A 36 5.72 -11.77 5.04
CA GLU A 36 6.32 -10.60 4.37
C GLU A 36 5.81 -10.42 2.94
N TRP A 37 5.66 -11.50 2.19
CA TRP A 37 5.09 -11.45 0.84
C TRP A 37 3.62 -10.97 0.87
N LEU A 38 2.79 -11.48 1.79
CA LEU A 38 1.40 -11.07 1.95
C LEU A 38 1.29 -9.58 2.31
N VAL A 39 2.12 -9.08 3.22
CA VAL A 39 2.19 -7.66 3.55
C VAL A 39 2.63 -6.84 2.32
N SER A 40 3.62 -7.32 1.57
CA SER A 40 4.07 -6.63 0.35
C SER A 40 2.92 -6.54 -0.67
N VAL A 41 2.20 -7.63 -0.92
CA VAL A 41 1.07 -7.71 -1.86
C VAL A 41 -0.10 -6.85 -1.38
N ALA A 42 -0.39 -6.84 -0.09
CA ALA A 42 -1.46 -6.02 0.49
C ALA A 42 -1.17 -4.51 0.37
N THR A 43 0.11 -4.10 0.37
CA THR A 43 0.52 -2.70 0.23
C THR A 43 0.74 -2.26 -1.23
N LEU A 44 0.80 -3.19 -2.20
CA LEU A 44 0.97 -2.85 -3.63
C LEU A 44 -0.10 -1.89 -4.16
N PRO A 45 -1.41 -2.09 -3.89
CA PRO A 45 -2.44 -1.16 -4.34
C PRO A 45 -2.21 0.25 -3.79
N GLU A 46 -1.92 0.38 -2.50
CA GLU A 46 -1.66 1.67 -1.86
C GLU A 46 -0.47 2.39 -2.50
N ARG A 47 0.65 1.68 -2.68
CA ARG A 47 1.85 2.25 -3.32
C ARG A 47 1.56 2.74 -4.73
N LYS A 48 0.75 2.01 -5.49
CA LYS A 48 0.34 2.41 -6.85
C LYS A 48 -0.49 3.69 -6.84
N GLU A 49 -1.43 3.82 -5.91
CA GLU A 49 -2.24 5.04 -5.78
C GLU A 49 -1.40 6.25 -5.35
N LEU A 50 -0.45 6.06 -4.42
CA LEU A 50 0.48 7.11 -3.98
C LEU A 50 1.41 7.56 -5.12
N GLN A 51 1.93 6.62 -5.90
CA GLN A 51 2.75 6.92 -7.07
C GLN A 51 1.94 7.69 -8.12
N SER A 52 0.70 7.26 -8.38
CA SER A 52 -0.20 7.95 -9.31
C SER A 52 -0.56 9.36 -8.84
N LEU A 53 -0.70 9.57 -7.53
CA LEU A 53 -0.88 10.91 -6.95
C LEU A 53 0.37 11.76 -7.17
N GLN A 54 1.56 11.23 -6.90
CA GLN A 54 2.82 11.93 -7.11
C GLN A 54 3.01 12.33 -8.57
N ASP A 55 2.72 11.45 -9.52
CA ASP A 55 2.80 11.75 -10.96
C ASP A 55 1.84 12.87 -11.36
N ARG A 56 0.59 12.83 -10.88
CA ARG A 56 -0.39 13.90 -11.12
C ARG A 56 0.08 15.24 -10.58
N ILE A 57 0.62 15.27 -9.37
CA ILE A 57 1.19 16.48 -8.76
C ILE A 57 2.32 17.02 -9.63
N ASN A 58 3.27 16.17 -10.03
CA ASN A 58 4.43 16.56 -10.82
C ASN A 58 4.04 17.09 -12.21
N ILE A 59 3.01 16.52 -12.84
CA ILE A 59 2.51 16.97 -14.15
C ILE A 59 1.75 18.29 -14.02
N GLN A 60 0.82 18.40 -13.06
CA GLN A 60 -0.11 19.52 -12.99
C GLN A 60 0.45 20.77 -12.29
N LEU A 61 1.41 20.62 -11.38
CA LEU A 61 2.04 21.74 -10.66
C LEU A 61 3.41 22.12 -11.24
N SER A 62 3.83 21.50 -12.34
CA SER A 62 5.13 21.78 -12.96
C SER A 62 5.27 23.23 -13.43
N PRO A 63 6.49 23.79 -13.41
CA PRO A 63 7.72 23.17 -12.91
C PRO A 63 7.82 23.27 -11.37
N LEU A 64 8.19 22.16 -10.73
CA LEU A 64 8.53 22.09 -9.31
C LEU A 64 10.03 22.26 -9.10
N LYS A 65 10.43 23.05 -8.10
CA LYS A 65 11.83 23.14 -7.67
C LYS A 65 12.28 21.81 -7.02
N PRO A 66 13.59 21.48 -6.98
CA PRO A 66 14.07 20.23 -6.41
C PRO A 66 13.60 19.98 -4.96
N TYR A 67 13.55 21.01 -4.12
CA TYR A 67 13.04 20.87 -2.76
C TYR A 67 11.52 20.58 -2.72
N GLN A 68 10.75 21.13 -3.66
CA GLN A 68 9.31 20.87 -3.75
C GLN A 68 9.04 19.44 -4.22
N GLN A 69 9.85 18.93 -5.16
CA GLN A 69 9.77 17.53 -5.59
C GLN A 69 10.07 16.57 -4.43
N ASN A 70 11.10 16.86 -3.64
CA ASN A 70 11.42 16.08 -2.45
C ASN A 70 10.31 16.18 -1.40
N TYR A 71 9.74 17.36 -1.21
CA TYR A 71 8.62 17.54 -0.29
C TYR A 71 7.36 16.77 -0.75
N VAL A 72 7.06 16.77 -2.05
CA VAL A 72 5.98 15.94 -2.62
C VAL A 72 6.24 14.46 -2.31
N LYS A 73 7.46 13.96 -2.53
CA LYS A 73 7.83 12.58 -2.18
C LYS A 73 7.62 12.26 -0.70
N GLN A 74 7.91 13.20 0.19
CA GLN A 74 7.71 13.03 1.64
C GLN A 74 6.23 12.98 2.01
N ILE A 75 5.41 13.89 1.49
CA ILE A 75 3.97 13.91 1.85
C ILE A 75 3.20 12.76 1.20
N THR A 76 3.71 12.17 0.11
CA THR A 76 3.15 10.97 -0.55
C THR A 76 3.88 9.68 -0.18
N ALA A 77 4.59 9.63 0.96
CA ALA A 77 5.30 8.42 1.39
C ALA A 77 4.34 7.29 1.80
N ASP A 78 3.20 7.66 2.39
CA ASP A 78 2.14 6.77 2.85
C ASP A 78 0.80 7.53 2.89
N SER A 79 -0.32 6.81 2.95
CA SER A 79 -1.65 7.44 2.95
C SER A 79 -1.92 8.31 4.18
N ALA A 80 -1.34 7.98 5.35
CA ALA A 80 -1.53 8.75 6.57
C ALA A 80 -0.82 10.11 6.49
N SER A 81 0.37 10.16 5.88
CA SER A 81 1.09 11.39 5.59
C SER A 81 0.31 12.32 4.65
N VAL A 82 -0.33 11.76 3.61
CA VAL A 82 -1.20 12.53 2.70
C VAL A 82 -2.40 13.11 3.46
N LYS A 83 -3.06 12.30 4.31
CA LYS A 83 -4.19 12.77 5.13
C LYS A 83 -3.79 13.87 6.10
N ARG A 84 -2.65 13.71 6.79
CA ARG A 84 -2.11 14.71 7.71
C ARG A 84 -1.85 16.02 6.99
N PHE A 85 -1.23 15.95 5.80
CA PHE A 85 -1.04 17.13 4.96
C PHE A 85 -2.37 17.80 4.62
N HIS A 86 -3.38 17.03 4.17
CA HIS A 86 -4.69 17.56 3.82
C HIS A 86 -5.36 18.26 5.01
N HIS A 87 -5.38 17.59 6.17
CA HIS A 87 -5.98 18.17 7.37
C HIS A 87 -5.28 19.46 7.80
N THR A 88 -3.94 19.45 7.90
CA THR A 88 -3.17 20.62 8.35
C THR A 88 -3.23 21.78 7.35
N TYR A 89 -2.94 21.53 6.07
CA TYR A 89 -2.68 22.61 5.12
C TYR A 89 -3.83 22.88 4.14
N CYS A 90 -4.85 22.03 4.08
CA CYS A 90 -5.99 22.21 3.19
C CYS A 90 -7.29 22.52 3.95
N GLU A 91 -7.49 21.93 5.13
CA GLU A 91 -8.68 22.18 5.96
C GLU A 91 -8.45 23.31 6.96
N ASN A 92 -7.35 23.26 7.72
CA ASN A 92 -7.06 24.27 8.75
C ASN A 92 -6.41 25.54 8.18
N ASP A 93 -6.15 25.57 6.88
CA ASP A 93 -5.52 26.68 6.15
C ASP A 93 -4.15 27.12 6.70
N ASP A 94 -3.43 26.21 7.38
CA ASP A 94 -2.11 26.49 7.94
C ASP A 94 -1.08 26.87 6.85
N ILE A 95 -0.09 27.67 7.25
CA ILE A 95 0.98 28.10 6.35
C ILE A 95 1.87 26.91 5.98
N ASN A 96 1.91 26.57 4.70
CA ASN A 96 2.84 25.59 4.17
C ASN A 96 4.11 26.27 3.62
N PRO A 97 5.31 25.96 4.13
CA PRO A 97 6.55 26.62 3.69
C PRO A 97 7.02 26.21 2.28
N ASN A 98 6.51 25.10 1.74
CA ASN A 98 6.92 24.57 0.43
C ASN A 98 5.98 24.98 -0.71
N PHE A 99 4.69 25.16 -0.41
CA PHE A 99 3.66 25.54 -1.37
C PHE A 99 2.81 26.66 -0.80
N THR A 100 2.80 27.82 -1.45
CA THR A 100 2.04 29.00 -1.02
C THR A 100 1.01 29.43 -2.07
N GLY A 101 0.01 30.19 -1.62
CA GLY A 101 -1.02 30.77 -2.49
C GLY A 101 -1.74 29.74 -3.37
N THR A 102 -1.85 30.06 -4.66
CA THR A 102 -2.57 29.24 -5.65
C THR A 102 -2.01 27.83 -5.81
N LYS A 103 -0.68 27.66 -5.68
CA LYS A 103 -0.06 26.33 -5.78
C LYS A 103 -0.47 25.41 -4.61
N ARG A 104 -0.64 25.96 -3.40
CA ARG A 104 -1.18 25.20 -2.26
C ARG A 104 -2.61 24.78 -2.52
N VAL A 105 -3.45 25.70 -2.99
CA VAL A 105 -4.86 25.43 -3.32
C VAL A 105 -4.96 24.34 -4.39
N GLN A 106 -4.17 24.42 -5.45
CA GLN A 106 -4.14 23.41 -6.51
C GLN A 106 -3.66 22.05 -5.99
N LEU A 107 -2.61 22.02 -5.15
CA LEU A 107 -2.16 20.79 -4.52
C LEU A 107 -3.24 20.16 -3.64
N CYS A 108 -3.96 20.96 -2.86
CA CYS A 108 -5.09 20.52 -2.05
C CYS A 108 -6.23 19.94 -2.89
N LEU A 109 -6.55 20.55 -4.04
CA LEU A 109 -7.54 20.03 -4.97
C LEU A 109 -7.13 18.67 -5.54
N ILE A 110 -5.87 18.51 -5.95
CA ILE A 110 -5.34 17.24 -6.49
C ILE A 110 -5.42 16.14 -5.42
N ILE A 111 -4.99 16.44 -4.19
CA ILE A 111 -5.03 15.49 -3.08
C ILE A 111 -6.47 15.09 -2.76
N LYS A 112 -7.39 16.06 -2.67
CA LYS A 112 -8.81 15.81 -2.39
C LYS A 112 -9.47 14.91 -3.45
N GLN A 113 -9.09 15.07 -4.71
CA GLN A 113 -9.60 14.26 -5.83
C GLN A 113 -8.93 12.90 -5.95
N SER A 114 -7.85 12.65 -5.22
CA SER A 114 -7.12 11.39 -5.29
C SER A 114 -7.89 10.23 -4.68
N SER A 115 -7.66 9.03 -5.22
CA SER A 115 -8.10 7.75 -4.67
C SER A 115 -7.56 7.49 -3.26
N VAL A 116 -6.38 8.01 -2.92
CA VAL A 116 -5.76 7.91 -1.58
C VAL A 116 -6.67 8.49 -0.50
N MET A 117 -7.46 9.52 -0.81
CA MET A 117 -8.47 10.09 0.10
C MET A 117 -9.79 9.30 0.12
N GLN A 118 -10.07 8.51 -0.92
CA GLN A 118 -11.33 7.79 -1.06
C GLN A 118 -11.28 6.36 -0.49
N VAL A 119 -10.11 5.71 -0.53
CA VAL A 119 -9.89 4.36 0.03
C VAL A 119 -10.15 4.34 1.54
N ALA A 120 -9.89 5.44 2.24
CA ALA A 120 -10.07 5.59 3.68
C ALA A 120 -11.52 5.69 4.16
N LYS A 121 -12.49 5.84 3.24
CA LYS A 121 -13.91 5.96 3.61
C LYS A 121 -14.62 4.59 3.69
N ARG A 122 -13.88 3.50 3.50
CA ARG A 122 -14.40 2.12 3.46
C ARG A 122 -13.99 1.29 4.69
N ASP A 123 -13.69 1.96 5.80
CA ASP A 123 -13.57 1.39 7.15
C ASP A 123 -14.59 2.08 8.07
#